data_AF-A0A967DGE6-F1
#
_entry.id   AF-A0A967DGE6-F1
#
_cell.length_a   1.000
_cell.length_b   1.000
_cell.length_c   1.000
_cell.angle_alpha   90.00
_cell.angle_beta   90.00
_cell.angle_gamma   90.00
#
_symmetry.space_group_name_H-M   'P 1'
#
loop_
_entity.id
_entity.type
_entity.pdbx_description
1 polymer ?
#
loop_
_entity_poly.entity_id
_entity_poly.type
_entity_poly.pdbx_seq_one_letter_code
_entity_poly.pdbx_strand_id
1 'polypeptide(L)'
;GLRAWFERWTISPEFNPEGRAPVTKYLKELADNAASPLMAAVRHAIEDEPHALVRSDLLSLSCLRGVLSGQTLPDFSDQALASVLRELGWEKRERVLLEGIRHTLWSKNFPGDVRSEAGLRLEYL
;
A
#
# COMPACT_ATOMS: atom_id res chain seq x y z
N GLY A 1 -0.08 7.12 38.81
CA GLY A 1 -0.75 6.98 37.50
C GLY A 1 0.28 6.72 36.42
N LEU A 2 -0.15 6.25 35.25
CA LEU A 2 0.71 5.89 34.11
C LEU A 2 1.75 6.97 33.76
N ARG A 3 1.38 8.25 33.86
CA ARG A 3 2.30 9.39 33.70
C ARG A 3 3.54 9.31 34.60
N ALA A 4 3.35 9.15 35.90
CA ALA A 4 4.44 9.10 36.88
C ALA A 4 5.31 7.83 36.72
N TRP A 5 4.81 6.80 36.02
CA TRP A 5 5.58 5.61 35.68
C TRP A 5 6.51 5.91 34.49
N PHE A 6 6.00 6.52 33.41
CA PHE A 6 6.82 6.94 32.26
C PHE A 6 7.89 7.97 32.64
N GLU A 7 7.58 8.91 33.53
CA GLU A 7 8.53 9.93 33.98
C GLU A 7 9.71 9.37 34.80
N ARG A 8 9.58 8.16 35.35
CA ARG A 8 10.61 7.51 36.18
C ARG A 8 11.28 6.31 35.51
N TRP A 9 10.77 5.89 34.36
CA TRP A 9 11.32 4.73 33.66
C TRP A 9 12.66 5.11 33.01
N THR A 10 13.72 4.44 33.45
CA THR A 10 15.07 4.68 32.90
C THR A 10 15.20 3.95 31.56
N ILE A 11 15.47 4.71 30.49
CA ILE A 11 15.69 4.14 29.16
C ILE A 11 17.01 3.36 29.17
N SER A 12 17.01 2.15 28.58
CA SER A 12 18.21 1.31 28.51
C SER A 12 19.37 2.03 27.79
N PRO A 13 20.62 1.90 28.24
CA PRO A 13 21.79 2.45 27.54
C PRO A 13 21.96 1.91 26.11
N GLU A 14 21.37 0.75 25.80
CA GLU A 14 21.39 0.11 24.48
C GLU A 14 20.24 0.58 23.58
N PHE A 15 19.34 1.43 24.09
CA PHE A 15 18.26 1.97 23.29
C PHE A 15 18.82 2.91 22.23
N ASN A 16 18.75 2.50 20.97
CA ASN A 16 19.09 3.35 19.84
C ASN A 16 17.85 4.17 19.43
N PRO A 17 17.80 5.49 19.72
CA PRO A 17 16.65 6.33 19.35
C PRO A 17 16.46 6.44 17.84
N GLU A 18 17.54 6.25 17.05
CA GLU A 18 17.53 6.23 15.58
C GLU A 18 17.49 4.79 15.04
N GLY A 19 17.35 3.80 15.92
CA GLY A 19 17.27 2.39 15.55
C GLY A 19 15.94 2.05 14.89
N ARG A 20 15.94 1.04 14.01
CA ARG A 20 14.67 0.50 13.51
C ARG A 20 13.84 0.00 14.68
N ALA A 21 12.58 0.43 14.74
CA ALA A 21 11.63 -0.06 15.73
C ALA A 21 11.63 -1.61 15.72
N PRO A 22 11.77 -2.26 16.89
CA PRO A 22 11.75 -3.70 16.96
C PRO A 22 10.42 -4.24 16.44
N VAL A 23 10.48 -5.23 15.55
CA VAL A 23 9.30 -5.86 14.98
C VAL A 23 8.64 -6.72 16.06
N THR A 24 7.66 -6.14 16.75
CA THR A 24 6.84 -6.85 17.74
C THR A 24 5.58 -7.39 17.08
N LYS A 25 4.97 -8.43 17.69
CA LYS A 25 3.67 -8.98 17.25
C LYS A 25 2.60 -7.88 17.11
N TYR A 26 2.66 -6.87 17.97
CA TYR A 26 1.71 -5.77 18.04
C TYR A 26 2.03 -4.61 17.08
N LEU A 27 3.17 -4.62 16.40
CA LEU A 27 3.52 -3.56 15.45
C LEU A 27 2.55 -3.55 14.26
N LYS A 28 2.18 -4.73 13.75
CA LYS A 28 1.20 -4.87 12.67
C LYS A 28 -0.17 -4.38 13.14
N GLU A 29 -0.62 -4.83 14.31
CA GLU A 29 -1.89 -4.41 14.90
C GLU A 29 -1.94 -2.89 15.20
N LEU A 30 -0.85 -2.28 15.64
CA LEU A 30 -0.75 -0.83 15.84
C LEU A 30 -0.78 -0.07 14.51
N ALA A 31 -0.07 -0.57 13.50
CA ALA A 31 -0.08 0.03 12.17
C ALA A 31 -1.47 -0.06 11.52
N ASP A 32 -2.18 -1.18 11.71
CA ASP A 32 -3.54 -1.38 11.21
C ASP A 32 -4.55 -0.48 11.96
N ASN A 33 -4.38 -0.30 13.28
CA ASN A 33 -5.20 0.62 14.07
C ASN A 33 -4.90 2.11 13.80
N ALA A 34 -3.70 2.43 13.33
CA ALA A 34 -3.29 3.79 12.95
C ALA A 34 -3.51 4.09 11.46
N ALA A 35 -3.79 3.08 10.64
CA ALA A 35 -4.01 3.24 9.22
C ALA A 35 -5.35 3.93 8.95
N SER A 36 -5.37 4.84 7.98
CA SER A 36 -6.64 5.37 7.48
C SER A 36 -7.47 4.23 6.85
N PRO A 37 -8.82 4.31 6.86
CA PRO A 37 -9.67 3.30 6.23
C PRO A 37 -9.29 3.01 4.78
N LEU A 38 -8.88 4.04 4.03
CA LEU A 38 -8.38 3.90 2.66
C LEU A 38 -7.09 3.08 2.59
N MET A 39 -6.15 3.33 3.50
CA MET A 39 -4.89 2.58 3.54
C MET A 39 -5.11 1.11 3.89
N ALA A 40 -5.98 0.82 4.86
CA ALA A 40 -6.36 -0.55 5.19
C ALA A 40 -6.99 -1.25 3.98
N ALA A 41 -7.93 -0.59 3.32
CA ALA A 41 -8.60 -1.13 2.13
C ALA A 41 -7.63 -1.36 0.96
N VAL A 42 -6.67 -0.46 0.72
CA VAL A 42 -5.62 -0.66 -0.31
C VAL A 42 -4.75 -1.86 0.02
N ARG A 43 -4.34 -2.05 1.30
CA ARG A 43 -3.57 -3.24 1.70
C ARG A 43 -4.34 -4.52 1.45
N HIS A 44 -5.59 -4.58 1.92
CA HIS A 44 -6.44 -5.75 1.72
C HIS A 44 -6.66 -6.05 0.24
N ALA A 45 -6.95 -5.03 -0.58
CA ALA A 45 -7.11 -5.21 -2.02
C ALA A 45 -5.84 -5.73 -2.72
N ILE A 46 -4.65 -5.37 -2.23
CA ILE A 46 -3.38 -5.91 -2.76
C ILE A 46 -3.16 -7.34 -2.29
N GLU A 47 -3.47 -7.66 -1.03
CA GLU A 47 -3.34 -9.01 -0.46
C GLU A 47 -4.32 -10.02 -1.09
N ASP A 48 -5.55 -9.60 -1.37
CA ASP A 48 -6.59 -10.44 -1.96
C ASP A 48 -6.36 -10.73 -3.45
N GLU A 49 -5.50 -9.94 -4.11
CA GLU A 49 -5.17 -10.06 -5.52
C GLU A 49 -6.43 -10.24 -6.43
N PRO A 50 -7.41 -9.33 -6.40
CA PRO A 50 -8.73 -9.53 -7.02
C PRO A 50 -8.73 -9.37 -8.55
N HIS A 51 -7.68 -8.80 -9.14
CA HIS A 51 -7.57 -8.56 -10.57
C HIS A 51 -6.12 -8.71 -11.00
N ALA A 52 -5.83 -9.24 -12.20
CA ALA A 52 -4.47 -9.41 -12.69
C ALA A 52 -3.59 -8.14 -12.66
N LEU A 53 -4.19 -6.94 -12.68
CA LEU A 53 -3.50 -5.65 -12.54
C LEU A 53 -3.60 -5.07 -11.12
N VAL A 54 -3.87 -5.90 -10.12
CA VAL A 54 -3.82 -5.60 -8.68
C VAL A 54 -3.15 -6.81 -8.05
N ARG A 55 -1.81 -6.78 -8.04
CA ARG A 55 -0.94 -7.82 -7.51
C ARG A 55 0.08 -7.19 -6.57
N SER A 56 0.79 -8.01 -5.80
CA SER A 56 1.82 -7.56 -4.84
C SER A 56 3.06 -6.90 -5.46
N ASP A 57 3.30 -7.09 -6.75
CA ASP A 57 4.49 -6.60 -7.48
C ASP A 57 4.18 -5.45 -8.47
N LEU A 58 3.00 -5.50 -9.11
CA LEU A 58 2.53 -4.56 -10.11
C LEU A 58 1.03 -4.30 -9.90
N LEU A 59 0.65 -3.03 -9.94
CA LEU A 59 -0.76 -2.63 -9.92
C LEU A 59 -1.08 -1.47 -10.86
N SER A 60 -2.33 -1.40 -11.27
CA SER A 60 -2.92 -0.29 -11.99
C SER A 60 -3.84 0.49 -11.06
N LEU A 61 -3.65 1.82 -11.01
CA LEU A 61 -4.50 2.72 -10.22
C LEU A 61 -5.98 2.67 -10.63
N SER A 62 -6.27 2.54 -11.94
CA SER A 62 -7.65 2.47 -12.46
C SER A 62 -8.38 1.20 -11.99
N CYS A 63 -7.73 0.03 -12.12
CA CYS A 63 -8.22 -1.25 -11.60
C CYS A 63 -8.37 -1.24 -10.08
N LEU A 64 -7.36 -0.73 -9.35
CA LEU A 64 -7.42 -0.62 -7.89
C LEU A 64 -8.62 0.24 -7.45
N ARG A 65 -8.87 1.37 -8.12
CA ARG A 65 -10.04 2.20 -7.85
C ARG A 65 -11.35 1.46 -8.12
N GLY A 66 -11.43 0.69 -9.21
CA GLY A 66 -12.59 -0.16 -9.51
C GLY A 66 -12.87 -1.17 -8.40
N VAL A 67 -11.83 -1.86 -7.92
CA VAL A 67 -11.92 -2.81 -6.79
C VAL A 67 -12.41 -2.12 -5.52
N LEU A 68 -11.85 -0.95 -5.19
CA LEU A 68 -12.18 -0.23 -3.96
C LEU A 68 -13.55 0.44 -4.00
N SER A 69 -14.08 0.75 -5.18
CA SER A 69 -15.42 1.35 -5.33
C SER A 69 -16.56 0.44 -4.86
N GLY A 70 -16.32 -0.88 -4.71
CA GLY A 70 -17.27 -1.82 -4.14
C GLY A 70 -17.30 -1.87 -2.61
N GLN A 71 -16.41 -1.13 -1.93
CA GLN A 71 -16.31 -1.13 -0.46
C GLN A 71 -17.00 0.10 0.14
N THR A 72 -17.45 -0.02 1.40
CA THR A 72 -18.05 1.09 2.16
C THR A 72 -16.97 2.08 2.63
N LEU A 73 -16.30 2.74 1.67
CA LEU A 73 -15.29 3.75 1.92
C LEU A 73 -15.86 5.16 1.70
N PRO A 74 -15.42 6.16 2.47
CA PRO A 74 -15.66 7.56 2.13
C PRO A 74 -15.10 7.89 0.74
N ASP A 75 -15.67 8.88 0.06
CA ASP A 75 -15.15 9.34 -1.23
C ASP A 75 -13.66 9.69 -1.13
N PHE A 76 -12.88 9.15 -2.06
CA PHE A 76 -11.44 9.39 -2.15
C PHE A 76 -11.04 9.79 -3.56
N SER A 77 -9.98 10.59 -3.66
CA SER A 77 -9.43 11.04 -4.94
C SER A 77 -8.29 10.13 -5.41
N ASP A 78 -7.98 10.18 -6.71
CA ASP A 78 -6.79 9.50 -7.25
C ASP A 78 -5.48 10.01 -6.62
N GLN A 79 -5.48 11.26 -6.14
CA GLN A 79 -4.34 11.83 -5.41
C GLN A 79 -4.18 11.19 -4.03
N ALA A 80 -5.30 10.93 -3.33
CA ALA A 80 -5.30 10.22 -2.06
C ALA A 80 -4.79 8.77 -2.23
N LEU A 81 -5.27 8.06 -3.25
CA LEU A 81 -4.76 6.73 -3.61
C LEU A 81 -3.25 6.76 -3.90
N ALA A 82 -2.80 7.74 -4.70
CA ALA A 82 -1.38 7.89 -4.99
C ALA A 82 -0.54 8.20 -3.75
N SER A 83 -1.07 8.92 -2.75
CA SER A 83 -0.38 9.15 -1.46
C SER A 83 -0.22 7.84 -0.71
N VAL A 84 -1.33 7.11 -0.53
CA VAL A 84 -1.34 5.81 0.17
C VAL A 84 -0.37 4.82 -0.47
N LEU A 85 -0.35 4.74 -1.81
CA LEU A 85 0.59 3.87 -2.52
C LEU A 85 2.05 4.22 -2.22
N ARG A 86 2.41 5.51 -2.23
CA ARG A 86 3.78 5.94 -1.87
C ARG A 86 4.12 5.59 -0.42
N GLU A 87 3.20 5.81 0.50
CA GLU A 87 3.37 5.45 1.92
C GLU A 87 3.56 3.94 2.11
N LEU A 88 2.94 3.12 1.26
CA LEU A 88 3.12 1.67 1.21
C LEU A 88 4.38 1.22 0.45
N GLY A 89 5.19 2.16 -0.05
CA GLY A 89 6.45 1.88 -0.76
C GLY A 89 6.27 1.49 -2.22
N TRP A 90 5.16 1.87 -2.84
CA TRP A 90 4.94 1.70 -4.28
C TRP A 90 5.53 2.87 -5.06
N GLU A 91 6.09 2.55 -6.22
CA GLU A 91 6.66 3.53 -7.14
C GLU A 91 5.80 3.65 -8.39
N LYS A 92 5.43 4.88 -8.75
CA LYS A 92 4.77 5.15 -10.03
C LYS A 92 5.76 4.95 -11.16
N ARG A 93 5.38 4.15 -12.16
CA ARG A 93 6.22 3.85 -13.32
C ARG A 93 5.80 4.62 -14.56
N GLU A 94 4.67 4.25 -15.15
CA GLU A 94 4.23 4.78 -16.45
C GLU A 94 2.71 4.97 -16.50
N ARG A 95 2.26 5.79 -17.44
CA ARG A 95 0.86 5.85 -17.88
C ARG A 95 0.74 5.21 -19.25
N VAL A 96 -0.07 4.17 -19.34
CA VAL A 96 -0.25 3.38 -20.57
C VAL A 96 -1.72 3.33 -20.95
N LEU A 97 -2.00 3.16 -22.24
CA LEU A 97 -3.31 2.82 -22.75
C LEU A 97 -3.31 1.31 -23.00
N LEU A 98 -4.11 0.55 -22.26
CA LEU A 98 -4.30 -0.89 -22.43
C LEU A 98 -5.79 -1.11 -22.69
N GLU A 99 -6.13 -1.87 -23.74
CA GLU A 99 -7.52 -2.16 -24.12
C GLU A 99 -8.43 -0.92 -24.22
N GLY A 100 -7.87 0.23 -24.61
CA GLY A 100 -8.60 1.50 -24.70
C GLY A 100 -8.84 2.22 -23.36
N ILE A 101 -8.42 1.63 -22.24
CA ILE A 101 -8.49 2.23 -20.91
C ILE A 101 -7.13 2.83 -20.54
N ARG A 102 -7.13 4.01 -19.91
CA ARG A 102 -5.91 4.63 -19.40
C ARG A 102 -5.57 4.04 -18.03
N HIS A 103 -4.39 3.46 -17.92
CA HIS A 103 -3.83 2.92 -16.68
C HIS A 103 -2.66 3.76 -16.22
N THR A 104 -2.60 4.05 -14.92
CA THR A 104 -1.38 4.51 -14.27
C THR A 104 -0.78 3.32 -13.53
N LEU A 105 0.35 2.82 -14.00
CA LEU A 105 1.02 1.65 -13.45
C LEU A 105 1.93 2.03 -12.29
N TRP A 106 1.89 1.22 -11.25
CA TRP A 106 2.73 1.29 -10.07
C TRP A 106 3.36 -0.08 -9.84
N SER A 107 4.59 -0.09 -9.32
CA SER A 107 5.26 -1.35 -9.00
C SER A 107 5.99 -1.28 -7.67
N LYS A 108 6.24 -2.45 -7.11
CA LYS A 108 7.05 -2.63 -5.91
C LYS A 108 8.03 -3.77 -6.15
N ASN A 109 9.33 -3.48 -6.10
CA ASN A 109 10.41 -4.45 -6.37
C ASN A 109 10.32 -5.16 -7.73
N PHE A 110 9.64 -4.58 -8.73
CA PHE A 110 9.55 -5.16 -10.07
C PHE A 110 10.73 -4.69 -10.94
N PRO A 111 11.60 -5.60 -11.40
CA PRO A 111 12.79 -5.25 -12.19
C PRO A 111 12.53 -5.16 -13.70
N GLY A 112 11.37 -5.65 -14.19
CA GLY A 112 11.06 -5.77 -15.60
C GLY A 112 10.34 -4.57 -16.21
N ASP A 113 9.98 -4.70 -17.50
CA ASP A 113 9.10 -3.75 -18.18
C ASP A 113 7.65 -3.95 -17.72
N VAL A 114 7.18 -3.00 -16.92
CA VAL A 114 5.82 -3.00 -16.37
C VAL A 114 4.73 -2.91 -17.44
N ARG A 115 5.02 -2.32 -18.60
CA ARG A 115 4.03 -2.16 -19.66
C ARG A 115 3.77 -3.49 -20.35
N SER A 116 4.83 -4.17 -20.75
CA SER A 116 4.74 -5.50 -21.37
C SER A 116 4.08 -6.49 -20.42
N GLU A 117 4.49 -6.50 -19.15
CA GLU A 117 3.90 -7.36 -18.12
C GLU A 117 2.40 -7.08 -17.92
N ALA A 118 2.00 -5.81 -17.82
CA ALA A 118 0.60 -5.45 -17.67
C ALA A 118 -0.24 -5.87 -18.89
N GLY A 119 0.33 -5.79 -20.11
CA GLY A 119 -0.33 -6.29 -21.32
C GLY A 119 -0.56 -7.80 -21.27
N LEU A 120 0.48 -8.57 -20.93
CA LEU A 120 0.39 -10.03 -20.80
C LEU A 120 -0.66 -10.45 -19.76
N ARG A 121 -0.69 -9.78 -18.61
CA ARG A 121 -1.65 -10.09 -17.53
C ARG A 121 -3.10 -9.87 -17.93
N LEU A 122 -3.37 -8.95 -18.86
CA LEU A 122 -4.71 -8.74 -19.40
C LEU A 122 -5.07 -9.79 -20.45
N GLU A 123 -4.11 -10.25 -21.25
CA GLU A 123 -4.33 -11.25 -22.30
C GLU A 123 -4.72 -12.64 -21.75
N TYR A 124 -4.32 -12.95 -20.51
CA TYR A 124 -4.59 -14.23 -19.83
C TYR A 124 -5.72 -14.17 -18.79
N LEU A 125 -6.54 -13.11 -18.79
CA LEU A 125 -7.78 -13.01 -17.99
C LEU A 125 -8.99 -13.60 -18.72
#